data_AF-A0A5D0QJP0-F1
#
_entry.id   AF-A0A5D0QJP0-F1
#
_cell.length_a   1.000
_cell.length_b   1.000
_cell.length_c   1.000
_cell.angle_alpha   90.00
_cell.angle_beta   90.00
_cell.angle_gamma   90.00
#
_symmetry.space_group_name_H-M   'P 1'
#
loop_
_entity.id
_entity.type
_entity.pdbx_description
1 polymer ?
#
loop_
_entity_poly.entity_id
_entity_poly.type
_entity_poly.pdbx_seq_one_letter_code
_entity_poly.pdbx_strand_id
1 'polypeptide(L)'
;MDIGEYALGKTPVVALVCSAGGLPALSTVLSGLPADLPAAVLVLQHMPPDRPSLLHVLLDRATALQVEEAEDGQPLTAGRVLVAPPGRHTLITTEETIALIPSGSTPPYRPSADLLLTTLAVVTGPRAIAVVLSGHGNDAATGCTAVHRFGGTVISASLESSAQPAMPQATIGRDAITDHVVHVDDLAAMLLILTTTPLLEPPER
;
A
#
# COMPACT_ATOMS: atom_id res chain seq x y z
N MET A 1 26.92 25.18 16.04
CA MET A 1 25.84 24.22 16.32
C MET A 1 25.88 23.27 15.16
N ASP A 2 26.49 22.12 15.42
CA ASP A 2 26.86 21.14 14.39
C ASP A 2 25.58 20.41 13.99
N ILE A 3 25.06 20.71 12.81
CA ILE A 3 23.94 19.97 12.22
C ILE A 3 24.55 18.69 11.64
N GLY A 4 24.72 17.70 12.51
CA GLY A 4 25.17 16.37 12.15
C GLY A 4 24.41 15.86 10.93
N GLU A 5 25.14 15.16 10.06
CA GLU A 5 24.66 14.46 8.87
C GLU A 5 23.44 13.60 9.21
N TYR A 6 22.24 14.15 9.05
CA TYR A 6 21.03 13.35 8.96
C TYR A 6 21.13 12.59 7.64
N ALA A 7 21.23 11.26 7.70
CA ALA A 7 21.09 10.44 6.51
C ALA A 7 19.74 10.78 5.84
N LEU A 8 19.73 10.85 4.51
CA LEU A 8 18.47 10.81 3.75
C LEU A 8 17.78 9.51 4.17
N GLY A 9 16.69 9.64 4.94
CA GLY A 9 15.97 8.50 5.50
C GLY A 9 15.58 7.50 4.42
N LYS A 10 15.49 6.22 4.80
CA LYS A 10 15.16 5.16 3.83
C LYS A 10 13.81 5.43 3.11
N THR A 11 13.65 4.93 1.89
CA THR A 11 12.49 5.13 1.01
C THR A 11 11.15 4.78 1.69
N PRO A 12 10.15 5.70 1.72
CA PRO A 12 8.77 5.40 2.10
C PRO A 12 8.14 4.31 1.23
N VAL A 13 7.23 3.52 1.79
CA VAL A 13 6.56 2.44 1.07
C VAL A 13 5.06 2.58 1.23
N VAL A 14 4.38 2.84 0.11
CA VAL A 14 2.94 3.01 0.03
C VAL A 14 2.30 1.69 -0.36
N ALA A 15 1.35 1.18 0.43
CA ALA A 15 0.53 0.02 0.06
C ALA A 15 -0.91 0.45 -0.21
N LEU A 16 -1.32 0.41 -1.48
CA LEU A 16 -2.69 0.62 -1.93
C LEU A 16 -3.43 -0.72 -1.92
N VAL A 17 -4.40 -0.88 -1.03
CA VAL A 17 -5.15 -2.14 -0.88
C VAL A 17 -6.64 -1.94 -1.18
N CYS A 18 -7.24 -2.84 -1.96
CA CYS A 18 -8.60 -2.66 -2.47
C CYS A 18 -9.30 -3.98 -2.86
N SER A 19 -10.58 -3.90 -3.18
CA SER A 19 -11.40 -5.04 -3.64
C SER A 19 -12.38 -4.59 -4.72
N ALA A 20 -13.67 -4.91 -4.61
CA ALA A 20 -14.69 -4.43 -5.53
C ALA A 20 -14.67 -2.88 -5.65
N GLY A 21 -14.65 -2.38 -6.89
CA GLY A 21 -14.47 -0.95 -7.18
C GLY A 21 -13.02 -0.45 -7.08
N GLY A 22 -12.05 -1.33 -6.87
CA GLY A 22 -10.64 -0.97 -6.67
C GLY A 22 -9.94 -0.44 -7.92
N LEU A 23 -10.18 -1.01 -9.12
CA LEU A 23 -9.51 -0.55 -10.35
C LEU A 23 -9.72 0.95 -10.64
N PRO A 24 -10.95 1.50 -10.68
CA PRO A 24 -11.13 2.94 -10.85
C PRO A 24 -10.44 3.78 -9.76
N ALA A 25 -10.48 3.33 -8.51
CA ALA A 25 -9.83 4.03 -7.40
C ALA A 25 -8.30 4.03 -7.55
N LEU A 26 -7.71 2.87 -7.85
CA LEU A 26 -6.28 2.72 -8.12
C LEU A 26 -5.83 3.59 -9.29
N SER A 27 -6.57 3.55 -10.42
CA SER A 27 -6.26 4.39 -11.58
C SER A 27 -6.30 5.88 -11.24
N THR A 28 -7.31 6.31 -10.47
CA THR A 28 -7.44 7.71 -10.03
C THR A 28 -6.23 8.13 -9.21
N VAL A 29 -5.89 7.37 -8.16
CA VAL A 29 -4.75 7.66 -7.28
C VAL A 29 -3.44 7.66 -8.07
N LEU A 30 -3.15 6.59 -8.82
CA LEU A 30 -1.88 6.44 -9.52
C LEU A 30 -1.70 7.46 -10.66
N SER A 31 -2.78 7.90 -11.31
CA SER A 31 -2.71 8.92 -12.37
C SER A 31 -2.25 10.29 -11.88
N GLY A 32 -2.45 10.59 -10.60
CA GLY A 32 -2.01 11.82 -9.97
C GLY A 32 -0.58 11.79 -9.43
N LEU A 33 0.12 10.65 -9.51
CA LEU A 33 1.49 10.51 -8.99
C LEU A 33 2.53 10.74 -10.11
N PRO A 34 3.63 11.47 -9.83
CA PRO A 34 4.66 11.74 -10.82
C PRO A 34 5.62 10.54 -10.99
N ALA A 35 6.33 10.48 -12.12
CA ALA A 35 7.26 9.39 -12.43
C ALA A 35 8.44 9.28 -11.46
N ASP A 36 8.83 10.38 -10.82
CA ASP A 36 9.93 10.49 -9.87
C ASP A 36 9.47 10.43 -8.41
N LEU A 37 8.29 9.85 -8.15
CA LEU A 37 7.77 9.65 -6.79
C LEU A 37 8.86 9.04 -5.88
N PRO A 38 9.24 9.70 -4.78
CA PRO A 38 10.30 9.23 -3.89
C PRO A 38 9.80 8.11 -2.94
N ALA A 39 8.98 7.20 -3.44
CA ALA A 39 8.43 6.08 -2.69
C ALA A 39 8.24 4.85 -3.58
N ALA A 40 8.35 3.67 -2.97
CA ALA A 40 7.92 2.43 -3.59
C ALA A 40 6.41 2.27 -3.38
N VAL A 41 5.69 1.77 -4.39
CA VAL A 41 4.25 1.55 -4.31
C VAL A 41 3.94 0.07 -4.48
N LEU A 42 3.14 -0.47 -3.57
CA LEU A 42 2.59 -1.81 -3.62
C LEU A 42 1.09 -1.71 -3.86
N VAL A 43 0.57 -2.50 -4.79
CA VAL A 43 -0.85 -2.55 -5.11
C VAL A 43 -1.37 -3.96 -4.84
N LEU A 44 -2.34 -4.08 -3.93
CA LEU A 44 -3.07 -5.32 -3.71
C LEU A 44 -4.54 -5.11 -4.04
N GLN A 45 -4.98 -5.74 -5.11
CA GLN A 45 -6.37 -5.85 -5.49
C GLN A 45 -6.83 -7.28 -5.21
N HIS A 46 -7.90 -7.44 -4.41
CA HIS A 46 -8.50 -8.75 -4.23
C HIS A 46 -9.01 -9.28 -5.57
N MET A 47 -8.42 -10.38 -6.01
CA MET A 47 -8.75 -11.10 -7.24
C MET A 47 -8.78 -12.59 -6.98
N PRO A 48 -9.67 -13.33 -7.66
CA PRO A 48 -9.64 -14.79 -7.61
C PRO A 48 -8.35 -15.34 -8.24
N PRO A 49 -7.89 -16.53 -7.83
CA PRO A 49 -6.60 -17.10 -8.22
C PRO A 49 -6.64 -17.84 -9.56
N ASP A 50 -7.80 -17.91 -10.20
CA ASP A 50 -8.13 -18.79 -11.31
C ASP A 50 -7.61 -18.33 -12.67
N ARG A 51 -7.12 -17.08 -12.75
CA ARG A 51 -6.58 -16.53 -13.99
C ARG A 51 -5.48 -15.48 -13.75
N PRO A 52 -4.52 -15.36 -14.69
CA PRO A 52 -3.60 -14.24 -14.72
C PRO A 52 -4.34 -12.91 -14.71
N SER A 53 -3.76 -11.92 -14.03
CA SER A 53 -4.31 -10.57 -13.98
C SER A 53 -3.62 -9.67 -15.00
N LEU A 54 -4.41 -8.83 -15.68
CA LEU A 54 -3.90 -7.73 -16.51
C LEU A 54 -3.89 -6.41 -15.74
N LEU A 55 -4.05 -6.44 -14.42
CA LEU A 55 -4.14 -5.24 -13.60
C LEU A 55 -2.92 -4.34 -13.77
N HIS A 56 -1.71 -4.91 -13.71
CA HIS A 56 -0.48 -4.16 -13.93
C HIS A 56 -0.47 -3.45 -15.30
N VAL A 57 -0.86 -4.14 -16.38
CA VAL A 57 -0.97 -3.54 -17.73
C VAL A 57 -1.98 -2.40 -17.79
N LEU A 58 -3.11 -2.53 -17.09
CA LEU A 58 -4.14 -1.49 -17.07
C LEU A 58 -3.69 -0.27 -16.28
N LEU A 59 -3.02 -0.48 -15.14
CA LEU A 59 -2.52 0.59 -14.29
C LEU A 59 -1.31 1.30 -14.92
N ASP A 60 -0.41 0.57 -15.60
CA ASP A 60 0.73 1.14 -16.32
C ASP A 60 0.31 2.22 -17.34
N ARG A 61 -0.82 2.00 -18.02
CA ARG A 61 -1.39 2.98 -18.96
C ARG A 61 -1.98 4.21 -18.28
N ALA A 62 -2.26 4.14 -16.99
CA ALA A 62 -2.96 5.18 -16.24
C ALA A 62 -2.02 6.07 -15.43
N THR A 63 -0.72 5.76 -15.35
CA THR A 63 0.25 6.47 -14.49
C THR A 63 1.54 6.78 -15.24
N ALA A 64 2.34 7.71 -14.69
CA ALA A 64 3.69 7.99 -15.15
C ALA A 64 4.73 7.07 -14.48
N LEU A 65 4.34 6.32 -13.45
CA LEU A 65 5.18 5.34 -12.76
C LEU A 65 5.33 4.06 -13.58
N GLN A 66 6.44 3.34 -13.40
CA GLN A 66 6.63 2.03 -13.97
C GLN A 66 5.83 0.99 -13.18
N VAL A 67 4.86 0.32 -13.83
CA VAL A 67 4.01 -0.68 -13.17
C VAL A 67 4.34 -2.10 -13.63
N GLU A 68 4.63 -2.97 -12.68
CA GLU A 68 4.99 -4.37 -12.92
C GLU A 68 4.14 -5.30 -12.05
N GLU A 69 3.90 -6.54 -12.49
CA GLU A 69 3.45 -7.58 -11.57
C GLU A 69 4.62 -7.96 -10.65
N ALA A 70 4.34 -8.13 -9.36
CA ALA A 70 5.37 -8.39 -8.37
C ALA A 70 5.98 -9.80 -8.55
N GLU A 71 7.30 -9.90 -8.46
CA GLU A 71 8.05 -11.16 -8.49
C GLU A 71 8.77 -11.45 -7.16
N ASP A 72 9.07 -12.72 -6.89
CA ASP A 72 9.84 -13.12 -5.71
C ASP A 72 11.25 -12.49 -5.73
N GLY A 73 11.68 -11.94 -4.60
CA GLY A 73 12.98 -11.30 -4.43
C GLY A 73 13.08 -9.89 -5.03
N GLN A 74 11.99 -9.36 -5.60
CA GLN A 74 11.99 -8.03 -6.19
C GLN A 74 12.15 -6.95 -5.10
N PRO A 75 13.08 -5.97 -5.24
CA PRO A 75 13.32 -4.96 -4.22
C PRO A 75 12.28 -3.84 -4.25
N LEU A 76 11.99 -3.26 -3.06
CA LEU A 76 11.15 -2.07 -2.93
C LEU A 76 11.90 -0.82 -3.43
N THR A 77 11.61 -0.41 -4.66
CA THR A 77 12.33 0.68 -5.35
C THR A 77 11.43 1.90 -5.55
N ALA A 78 11.96 3.10 -5.30
CA ALA A 78 11.25 4.35 -5.55
C ALA A 78 10.85 4.49 -7.04
N GLY A 79 9.71 5.13 -7.30
CA GLY A 79 9.20 5.35 -8.66
C GLY A 79 8.61 4.10 -9.33
N ARG A 80 8.48 2.98 -8.60
CA ARG A 80 7.90 1.73 -9.09
C ARG A 80 6.61 1.36 -8.38
N VAL A 81 5.71 0.75 -9.13
CA VAL A 81 4.47 0.13 -8.62
C VAL A 81 4.56 -1.38 -8.84
N LEU A 82 4.52 -2.15 -7.74
CA LEU A 82 4.48 -3.61 -7.79
C LEU A 82 3.06 -4.09 -7.48
N VAL A 83 2.45 -4.77 -8.42
CA VAL A 83 1.08 -5.30 -8.30
C VAL A 83 1.14 -6.73 -7.79
N ALA A 84 0.51 -6.99 -6.66
CA ALA A 84 0.37 -8.32 -6.09
C ALA A 84 -0.31 -9.29 -7.07
N PRO A 85 0.33 -10.43 -7.41
CA PRO A 85 -0.26 -11.40 -8.32
C PRO A 85 -1.44 -12.14 -7.68
N PRO A 86 -2.43 -12.59 -8.47
CA PRO A 86 -3.53 -13.39 -7.96
C PRO A 86 -3.04 -14.74 -7.38
N GLY A 87 -3.73 -15.25 -6.36
CA GLY A 87 -3.43 -16.56 -5.76
C GLY A 87 -2.14 -16.66 -4.93
N ARG A 88 -1.43 -15.55 -4.72
CA ARG A 88 -0.24 -15.51 -3.86
C ARG A 88 -0.38 -14.39 -2.83
N HIS A 89 -0.14 -14.66 -1.56
CA HIS A 89 0.08 -13.60 -0.59
C HIS A 89 1.41 -12.90 -0.91
N THR A 90 1.39 -11.58 -0.92
CA THR A 90 2.57 -10.74 -1.07
C THR A 90 3.00 -10.27 0.32
N LEU A 91 4.24 -10.61 0.69
CA LEU A 91 4.85 -10.31 1.98
C LEU A 91 6.12 -9.50 1.77
N ILE A 92 6.54 -8.76 2.80
CA ILE A 92 7.79 -8.02 2.80
C ILE A 92 8.81 -8.73 3.68
N THR A 93 10.00 -9.02 3.13
CA THR A 93 11.11 -9.64 3.87
C THR A 93 11.93 -8.60 4.63
N THR A 94 12.77 -9.06 5.58
CA THR A 94 13.70 -8.21 6.33
C THR A 94 14.73 -7.50 5.46
N GLU A 95 14.98 -8.01 4.25
CA GLU A 95 15.85 -7.43 3.24
C GLU A 95 15.13 -6.38 2.37
N GLU A 96 13.89 -6.00 2.72
CA GLU A 96 13.05 -5.06 1.97
C GLU A 96 12.80 -5.53 0.52
N THR A 97 12.56 -6.84 0.37
CA THR A 97 12.17 -7.49 -0.90
C THR A 97 10.81 -8.16 -0.80
N ILE A 98 10.20 -8.44 -1.96
CA ILE A 98 8.95 -9.18 -2.07
C ILE A 98 9.17 -10.67 -1.82
N ALA A 99 8.32 -11.28 -1.00
CA ALA A 99 8.13 -12.72 -0.93
C ALA A 99 6.69 -13.08 -1.28
N LEU A 100 6.51 -14.06 -2.17
CA LEU A 100 5.23 -14.53 -2.67
C LEU A 100 4.98 -15.97 -2.23
N ILE A 101 4.02 -16.16 -1.35
CA ILE A 101 3.61 -17.51 -0.92
C ILE A 101 2.21 -17.84 -1.44
N PRO A 102 1.89 -19.10 -1.79
CA PRO A 102 0.55 -19.46 -2.22
C PRO A 102 -0.50 -19.05 -1.18
N SER A 103 -1.63 -18.49 -1.62
CA SER A 103 -2.73 -18.10 -0.70
C SER A 103 -3.50 -19.28 -0.10
N GLY A 104 -3.09 -20.51 -0.42
CA GLY A 104 -3.69 -21.74 0.08
C GLY A 104 -5.04 -22.08 -0.55
N SER A 105 -5.63 -23.17 -0.05
CA SER A 105 -6.91 -23.75 -0.47
C SER A 105 -8.02 -23.54 0.56
N THR A 106 -7.82 -22.61 1.49
CA THR A 106 -8.84 -22.23 2.48
C THR A 106 -9.37 -20.83 2.16
N PRO A 107 -10.70 -20.59 2.28
CA PRO A 107 -11.24 -19.25 2.16
C PRO A 107 -10.61 -18.27 3.16
N PRO A 108 -10.35 -17.01 2.77
CA PRO A 108 -10.58 -16.47 1.43
C PRO A 108 -9.44 -16.86 0.48
N TYR A 109 -9.76 -17.48 -0.67
CA TYR A 109 -8.82 -17.99 -1.69
C TYR A 109 -8.12 -16.87 -2.48
N ARG A 110 -7.48 -15.93 -1.81
CA ARG A 110 -6.94 -14.72 -2.43
C ARG A 110 -5.78 -14.14 -1.62
N PRO A 111 -4.99 -13.23 -2.20
CA PRO A 111 -4.04 -12.42 -1.44
C PRO A 111 -4.73 -11.71 -0.27
N SER A 112 -4.05 -11.59 0.88
CA SER A 112 -4.59 -10.92 2.07
C SER A 112 -3.92 -9.57 2.24
N ALA A 113 -4.72 -8.52 2.30
CA ALA A 113 -4.23 -7.19 2.60
C ALA A 113 -3.67 -7.11 4.03
N ASP A 114 -4.30 -7.80 4.99
CA ASP A 114 -3.80 -7.88 6.37
C ASP A 114 -2.37 -8.45 6.45
N LEU A 115 -2.06 -9.52 5.72
CA LEU A 115 -0.70 -10.09 5.70
C LEU A 115 0.32 -9.15 5.06
N LEU A 116 -0.01 -8.54 3.92
CA LEU A 116 0.85 -7.56 3.26
C LEU A 116 1.16 -6.40 4.20
N LEU A 117 0.12 -5.76 4.76
CA LEU A 117 0.27 -4.60 5.62
C LEU A 117 0.98 -4.93 6.93
N THR A 118 0.74 -6.11 7.50
CA THR A 118 1.44 -6.53 8.74
C THR A 118 2.93 -6.70 8.51
N THR A 119 3.33 -7.41 7.44
CA THR A 119 4.76 -7.60 7.14
C THR A 119 5.43 -6.29 6.72
N LEU A 120 4.72 -5.46 5.96
CA LEU A 120 5.17 -4.11 5.63
C LEU A 120 5.44 -3.27 6.89
N ALA A 121 4.50 -3.26 7.83
CA ALA A 121 4.61 -2.51 9.09
C ALA A 121 5.83 -2.95 9.90
N VAL A 122 6.03 -4.26 10.05
CA VAL A 122 7.15 -4.83 10.81
C VAL A 122 8.51 -4.45 10.20
N VAL A 123 8.62 -4.47 8.88
CA VAL A 123 9.89 -4.22 8.18
C VAL A 123 10.18 -2.73 8.03
N THR A 124 9.18 -1.92 7.73
CA THR A 124 9.37 -0.52 7.31
C THR A 124 9.03 0.50 8.40
N GLY A 125 8.29 0.09 9.44
CA GLY A 125 7.99 0.93 10.60
C GLY A 125 7.33 2.26 10.20
N PRO A 126 7.89 3.41 10.61
CA PRO A 126 7.36 4.73 10.26
C PRO A 126 7.31 5.06 8.76
N ARG A 127 8.02 4.29 7.92
CA ARG A 127 7.98 4.43 6.46
C ARG A 127 6.76 3.80 5.80
N ALA A 128 6.00 2.98 6.53
CA ALA A 128 4.80 2.33 6.00
C ALA A 128 3.67 3.35 5.84
N ILE A 129 3.09 3.42 4.65
CA ILE A 129 1.86 4.17 4.38
C ILE A 129 0.82 3.20 3.83
N ALA A 130 -0.18 2.85 4.64
CA ALA A 130 -1.28 2.00 4.21
C ALA A 130 -2.45 2.84 3.70
N VAL A 131 -2.91 2.56 2.49
CA VAL A 131 -4.08 3.22 1.90
C VAL A 131 -5.15 2.20 1.59
N VAL A 132 -6.27 2.26 2.31
CA VAL A 132 -7.42 1.37 2.10
C VAL A 132 -8.40 2.05 1.16
N LEU A 133 -8.56 1.50 -0.04
CA LEU A 133 -9.47 2.00 -1.06
C LEU A 133 -10.79 1.20 -1.07
N SER A 134 -11.65 1.50 -2.05
CA SER A 134 -12.92 0.81 -2.28
C SER A 134 -12.79 -0.72 -2.23
N GLY A 135 -13.67 -1.37 -1.48
CA GLY A 135 -13.71 -2.80 -1.39
C GLY A 135 -14.79 -3.39 -0.47
N HIS A 136 -14.98 -4.70 -0.60
CA HIS A 136 -15.88 -5.48 0.26
C HIS A 136 -15.14 -6.20 1.38
N GLY A 137 -15.79 -6.40 2.53
CA GLY A 137 -15.24 -7.09 3.69
C GLY A 137 -14.44 -6.16 4.60
N ASN A 138 -13.57 -6.74 5.42
CA ASN A 138 -12.78 -6.04 6.44
C ASN A 138 -11.27 -6.34 6.37
N ASP A 139 -10.83 -7.03 5.32
CA ASP A 139 -9.41 -7.28 5.06
C ASP A 139 -8.70 -5.93 4.87
N ALA A 140 -7.50 -5.80 5.41
CA ALA A 140 -6.72 -4.58 5.71
C ALA A 140 -6.92 -4.00 7.13
N ALA A 141 -8.06 -4.21 7.80
CA ALA A 141 -8.30 -3.57 9.10
C ALA A 141 -7.30 -4.04 10.20
N THR A 142 -6.90 -5.31 10.19
CA THR A 142 -5.90 -5.83 11.14
C THR A 142 -4.51 -5.36 10.75
N GLY A 143 -4.19 -5.40 9.46
CA GLY A 143 -2.91 -4.93 8.94
C GLY A 143 -2.68 -3.44 9.17
N CYS A 144 -3.71 -2.60 8.99
CA CYS A 144 -3.68 -1.19 9.35
C CYS A 144 -3.44 -0.98 10.86
N THR A 145 -4.00 -1.86 11.71
CA THR A 145 -3.68 -1.82 13.15
C THR A 145 -2.18 -2.02 13.37
N ALA A 146 -1.55 -2.95 12.65
CA ALA A 146 -0.10 -3.14 12.72
C ALA A 146 0.65 -1.91 12.22
N VAL A 147 0.30 -1.38 11.04
CA VAL A 147 0.93 -0.16 10.46
C VAL A 147 0.93 0.99 11.45
N HIS A 148 -0.24 1.32 12.02
CA HIS A 148 -0.36 2.36 13.03
C HIS A 148 0.49 2.07 14.29
N ARG A 149 0.46 0.83 14.80
CA ARG A 149 1.21 0.44 16.01
C ARG A 149 2.74 0.47 15.82
N PHE A 150 3.22 0.27 14.59
CA PHE A 150 4.63 0.38 14.24
C PHE A 150 5.03 1.80 13.78
N GLY A 151 4.14 2.79 13.95
CA GLY A 151 4.41 4.20 13.69
C GLY A 151 4.24 4.64 12.24
N GLY A 152 3.73 3.77 11.38
CA GLY A 152 3.36 4.11 10.00
C GLY A 152 2.04 4.89 9.94
N THR A 153 1.70 5.36 8.75
CA THR A 153 0.49 6.14 8.48
C THR A 153 -0.61 5.27 7.87
N VAL A 154 -1.84 5.42 8.35
CA VAL A 154 -3.03 4.74 7.82
C VAL A 154 -3.98 5.78 7.23
N ILE A 155 -4.29 5.59 5.96
CA ILE A 155 -5.24 6.39 5.19
C ILE A 155 -6.38 5.49 4.73
N SER A 156 -7.60 5.94 4.94
CA SER A 156 -8.79 5.30 4.37
C SER A 156 -9.42 6.21 3.31
N ALA A 157 -9.84 5.65 2.19
CA ALA A 157 -10.69 6.36 1.25
C ALA A 157 -12.01 6.76 1.94
N SER A 158 -12.52 7.94 1.62
CA SER A 158 -13.83 8.36 2.12
C SER A 158 -14.92 7.38 1.68
N LEU A 159 -15.95 7.22 2.50
CA LEU A 159 -17.08 6.35 2.17
C LEU A 159 -17.85 6.84 0.94
N GLU A 160 -17.93 8.17 0.77
CA GLU A 160 -18.58 8.83 -0.37
C GLU A 160 -17.89 8.51 -1.70
N SER A 161 -16.55 8.55 -1.72
CA SER A 161 -15.76 8.25 -2.91
C SER A 161 -15.54 6.76 -3.15
N SER A 162 -16.11 5.89 -2.32
CA SER A 162 -15.90 4.44 -2.38
C SER A 162 -17.10 3.75 -3.02
N ALA A 163 -16.91 3.18 -4.21
CA ALA A 163 -17.94 2.40 -4.89
C ALA A 163 -18.42 1.20 -4.06
N GLN A 164 -17.55 0.65 -3.22
CA GLN A 164 -17.87 -0.34 -2.19
C GLN A 164 -17.22 0.10 -0.87
N PRO A 165 -18.00 0.63 0.09
CA PRO A 165 -17.43 1.28 1.27
C PRO A 165 -17.09 0.32 2.41
N ALA A 166 -17.35 -0.99 2.32
CA ALA A 166 -17.24 -1.91 3.46
C ALA A 166 -15.79 -2.04 3.99
N MET A 167 -14.79 -2.16 3.12
CA MET A 167 -13.37 -2.18 3.54
C MET A 167 -12.95 -0.86 4.19
N PRO A 168 -13.15 0.31 3.55
CA PRO A 168 -12.89 1.60 4.19
C PRO A 168 -13.64 1.78 5.53
N GLN A 169 -14.91 1.39 5.59
CA GLN A 169 -15.75 1.45 6.79
C GLN A 169 -15.17 0.60 7.93
N ALA A 170 -14.68 -0.61 7.63
CA ALA A 170 -14.08 -1.50 8.62
C ALA A 170 -12.76 -0.92 9.17
N THR A 171 -11.94 -0.30 8.33
CA THR A 171 -10.70 0.37 8.75
C THR A 171 -10.99 1.60 9.59
N ILE A 172 -11.93 2.45 9.19
CA ILE A 172 -12.34 3.64 9.95
C ILE A 172 -12.94 3.25 11.31
N GLY A 173 -13.71 2.15 11.34
CA GLY A 173 -14.34 1.64 12.55
C GLY A 173 -13.38 0.97 13.54
N ARG A 174 -12.09 0.84 13.22
CA ARG A 174 -11.08 0.31 14.16
C ARG A 174 -10.56 1.43 15.05
N ASP A 175 -10.61 1.18 16.36
CA ASP A 175 -10.26 2.12 17.44
C ASP A 175 -9.00 2.97 17.16
N ALA A 176 -9.23 4.21 16.70
CA ALA A 176 -8.25 5.27 16.53
C ALA A 176 -6.99 4.90 15.73
N ILE A 177 -7.07 3.95 14.79
CA ILE A 177 -5.92 3.57 13.96
C ILE A 177 -5.82 4.34 12.64
N THR A 178 -6.90 5.02 12.22
CA THR A 178 -6.95 5.73 10.93
C THR A 178 -6.54 7.18 11.14
N ASP A 179 -5.41 7.58 10.54
CA ASP A 179 -4.88 8.94 10.65
C ASP A 179 -5.61 9.92 9.73
N HIS A 180 -5.98 9.45 8.53
CA HIS A 180 -6.65 10.27 7.52
C HIS A 180 -7.81 9.53 6.84
N VAL A 181 -8.92 10.25 6.65
CA VAL A 181 -10.01 9.85 5.76
C VAL A 181 -10.06 10.84 4.61
N VAL A 182 -9.80 10.39 3.38
CA VAL A 182 -9.49 11.27 2.25
C VAL A 182 -10.35 10.88 1.04
N HIS A 183 -10.88 11.87 0.31
CA HIS A 183 -11.55 11.61 -0.95
C HIS A 183 -10.57 11.01 -1.96
N VAL A 184 -11.01 10.06 -2.79
CA VAL A 184 -10.09 9.31 -3.69
C VAL A 184 -9.30 10.23 -4.62
N ASP A 185 -9.90 11.33 -5.07
CA ASP A 185 -9.28 12.34 -5.95
C ASP A 185 -8.15 13.12 -5.26
N ASP A 186 -8.17 13.23 -3.92
CA ASP A 186 -7.20 13.99 -3.13
C ASP A 186 -6.05 13.11 -2.61
N LEU A 187 -6.17 11.78 -2.72
CA LEU A 187 -5.19 10.84 -2.20
C LEU A 187 -3.81 11.01 -2.84
N ALA A 188 -3.73 11.27 -4.15
CA ALA A 188 -2.46 11.47 -4.82
C ALA A 188 -1.68 12.67 -4.24
N ALA A 189 -2.38 13.79 -4.01
CA ALA A 189 -1.78 14.98 -3.41
C ALA A 189 -1.31 14.73 -1.96
N MET A 190 -2.11 14.01 -1.16
CA MET A 190 -1.70 13.60 0.19
C MET A 190 -0.45 12.71 0.17
N LEU A 191 -0.42 11.70 -0.72
CA LEU A 191 0.72 10.80 -0.84
C LEU A 191 1.99 11.54 -1.24
N LEU A 192 1.90 12.55 -2.11
CA LEU A 192 3.06 13.39 -2.45
C LEU A 192 3.60 14.14 -1.24
N ILE A 193 2.74 14.70 -0.39
CA ILE A 193 3.16 15.38 0.83
C ILE A 193 3.86 14.40 1.78
N LEU A 194 3.25 13.24 2.04
CA LEU A 194 3.78 12.27 2.99
C LEU A 194 5.09 11.63 2.52
N THR A 195 5.26 11.42 1.22
CA THR A 195 6.47 10.77 0.67
C THR A 195 7.63 11.72 0.44
N THR A 196 7.38 13.04 0.38
CA THR A 196 8.43 14.05 0.24
C THR A 196 8.85 14.70 1.56
N THR A 197 8.07 14.49 2.63
CA THR A 197 8.41 14.98 3.96
C THR A 197 9.52 14.10 4.56
N PRO A 198 10.69 14.66 4.95
CA PRO A 198 11.76 13.87 5.54
C PRO A 198 11.28 13.18 6.82
N LEU A 199 11.40 11.85 6.86
CA LEU A 199 11.27 11.12 8.11
C LEU A 199 12.52 11.42 8.93
N LEU A 200 12.32 12.07 10.07
CA LEU A 200 13.39 12.31 11.03
C LEU A 200 13.76 10.97 11.66
N GLU A 201 14.86 10.37 11.21
CA GLU A 201 15.42 9.22 11.92
C GLU A 201 16.05 9.72 13.23
N PRO A 202 15.77 9.07 14.38
CA PRO A 202 16.52 9.36 15.60
C PRO A 202 18.00 9.02 15.34
N PRO A 203 18.94 9.78 15.93
CA PRO A 203 20.37 9.50 15.73
C PRO A 203 20.68 8.05 16.11
N GLU A 204 21.50 7.39 15.28
CA GLU A 204 21.98 6.02 15.55
C GLU A 204 22.56 5.97 16.98
N ARG A 205 22.15 4.95 17.76
CA ARG A 205 22.64 4.73 19.13
C ARG A 205 23.98 4.00 19.14
#